data_AF-A0A2E8A2L6-F1
#
_entry.id   AF-A0A2E8A2L6-F1
#
_cell.length_a   1.000
_cell.length_b   1.000
_cell.length_c   1.000
_cell.angle_alpha   90.00
_cell.angle_beta   90.00
_cell.angle_gamma   90.00
#
_symmetry.space_group_name_H-M   'P 1'
#
loop_
_entity.id
_entity.type
_entity.pdbx_description
1 polymer ?
#
loop_
_entity_poly.entity_id
_entity_poly.type
_entity_poly.pdbx_seq_one_letter_code
_entity_poly.pdbx_strand_id
1 'polypeptide(L)'
;MDVKVIGAGVSGLSTGIRLLQAGFNVTIITDKLSPETVSDTAAAWWYPFLAEPLEKTNRWSSETFDELIRLMSEEGVDCITMRLGREYLVEECESPGWSDDIHHFRILDESEIADGYSFGWEIEAPVIEMHLYMPWLKSRFEGLGGTIEIREVGSIEDIEEAIVVNCTGIGARELCGDDSVIPVRGQIIYIEQDPGFGRFDQQPETLTYTIPRRDVTVLGGTAQKGDWELEARDEDTEYILGKCEALWPELDRNKIVGVGVGLRPSRYEVRLESEEIGGKLVIHNYGHGGAGVTLSWGCADEVVSMLTSWC
;
A
#
# COMPACT_ATOMS: atom_id res chain seq x y z
N MET A 1 5.84 25.16 -12.06
CA MET A 1 6.61 25.42 -10.83
C MET A 1 7.42 24.17 -10.53
N ASP A 2 8.60 24.32 -9.96
CA ASP A 2 9.47 23.18 -9.64
C ASP A 2 9.13 22.61 -8.27
N VAL A 3 8.95 21.28 -8.20
CA VAL A 3 8.59 20.54 -6.99
C VAL A 3 9.57 19.40 -6.79
N LYS A 4 10.11 19.28 -5.56
CA LYS A 4 10.89 18.10 -5.17
C LYS A 4 10.02 17.14 -4.39
N VAL A 5 10.01 15.87 -4.79
CA VAL A 5 9.36 14.79 -4.05
C VAL A 5 10.46 13.95 -3.41
N ILE A 6 10.39 13.67 -2.10
CA ILE A 6 11.38 12.84 -1.40
C ILE A 6 10.80 11.43 -1.24
N GLY A 7 11.49 10.43 -1.80
CA GLY A 7 11.11 9.02 -1.77
C GLY A 7 10.49 8.53 -3.08
N ALA A 8 10.92 7.35 -3.52
CA ALA A 8 10.45 6.70 -4.75
C ALA A 8 9.66 5.39 -4.50
N GLY A 9 9.01 5.27 -3.34
CA GLY A 9 7.99 4.24 -3.11
C GLY A 9 6.69 4.56 -3.84
N VAL A 10 5.65 3.73 -3.63
CA VAL A 10 4.35 3.89 -4.30
C VAL A 10 3.75 5.29 -4.10
N SER A 11 3.81 5.85 -2.88
CA SER A 11 3.31 7.19 -2.56
C SER A 11 4.08 8.29 -3.29
N GLY A 12 5.40 8.16 -3.40
CA GLY A 12 6.24 9.15 -4.07
C GLY A 12 6.07 9.14 -5.59
N LEU A 13 6.02 7.95 -6.20
CA LEU A 13 5.83 7.80 -7.64
C LEU A 13 4.44 8.20 -8.10
N SER A 14 3.37 7.78 -7.40
CA SER A 14 2.00 8.20 -7.74
C SER A 14 1.84 9.72 -7.62
N THR A 15 2.36 10.32 -6.54
CA THR A 15 2.35 11.77 -6.33
C THR A 15 3.13 12.50 -7.41
N GLY A 16 4.33 12.04 -7.74
CA GLY A 16 5.13 12.63 -8.81
C GLY A 16 4.43 12.59 -10.17
N ILE A 17 3.75 11.49 -10.49
CA ILE A 17 2.96 11.35 -11.73
C ILE A 17 1.81 12.35 -11.76
N ARG A 18 1.02 12.46 -10.68
CA ARG A 18 -0.12 13.39 -10.61
C ARG A 18 0.34 14.85 -10.70
N LEU A 19 1.46 15.19 -10.08
CA LEU A 19 2.05 16.52 -10.17
C LEU A 19 2.51 16.86 -11.60
N LEU A 20 3.17 15.93 -12.30
CA LEU A 20 3.53 16.12 -13.71
C LEU A 20 2.29 16.32 -14.59
N GLN A 21 1.23 15.52 -14.37
CA GLN A 21 -0.04 15.66 -15.08
C GLN A 21 -0.72 17.02 -14.82
N ALA A 22 -0.56 17.58 -13.62
CA ALA A 22 -1.04 18.91 -13.25
C ALA A 22 -0.15 20.06 -13.78
N GLY A 23 0.95 19.77 -14.47
CA GLY A 23 1.82 20.76 -15.10
C GLY A 23 2.96 21.29 -14.21
N PHE A 24 3.27 20.62 -13.10
CA PHE A 24 4.48 20.90 -12.31
C PHE A 24 5.70 20.25 -12.97
N ASN A 25 6.89 20.83 -12.72
CA ASN A 25 8.15 20.17 -13.04
C ASN A 25 8.59 19.39 -11.80
N VAL A 26 8.76 18.07 -11.92
CA VAL A 26 8.97 17.22 -10.75
C VAL A 26 10.32 16.51 -10.82
N THR A 27 11.08 16.58 -9.73
CA THR A 27 12.20 15.68 -9.49
C THR A 27 11.96 14.88 -8.22
N ILE A 28 12.08 13.55 -8.31
CA ILE A 28 12.10 12.67 -7.14
C ILE A 28 13.54 12.53 -6.64
N ILE A 29 13.76 12.72 -5.35
CA ILE A 29 15.04 12.48 -4.66
C ILE A 29 14.85 11.24 -3.78
N THR A 30 15.69 10.23 -3.93
CA THR A 30 15.53 8.96 -3.19
C THR A 30 16.88 8.29 -2.95
N ASP A 31 17.01 7.56 -1.85
CA ASP A 31 18.17 6.70 -1.56
C ASP A 31 17.99 5.28 -2.14
N LYS A 32 16.73 4.84 -2.29
CA LYS A 32 16.34 3.51 -2.77
C LYS A 32 15.40 3.59 -3.96
N LEU A 33 15.49 2.59 -4.83
CA LEU A 33 14.59 2.35 -5.96
C LEU A 33 14.09 0.91 -5.90
N SER A 34 13.04 0.59 -6.68
CA SER A 34 12.63 -0.80 -6.89
C SER A 34 13.82 -1.64 -7.39
N PRO A 35 14.10 -2.83 -6.82
CA PRO A 35 13.24 -3.61 -5.93
C PRO A 35 13.52 -3.44 -4.41
N GLU A 36 14.17 -2.36 -3.98
CA GLU A 36 14.69 -2.17 -2.62
C GLU A 36 13.74 -1.36 -1.70
N THR A 37 12.52 -1.07 -2.14
CA THR A 37 11.54 -0.31 -1.36
C THR A 37 10.56 -1.24 -0.65
N VAL A 38 9.95 -0.79 0.46
CA VAL A 38 8.86 -1.56 1.10
C VAL A 38 7.68 -1.80 0.16
N SER A 39 7.47 -0.92 -0.82
CA SER A 39 6.41 -1.07 -1.82
C SER A 39 6.59 -2.33 -2.67
N ASP A 40 7.84 -2.76 -2.92
CA ASP A 40 8.13 -3.99 -3.67
C ASP A 40 7.72 -5.26 -2.92
N THR A 41 7.67 -5.21 -1.59
CA THR A 41 7.29 -6.34 -0.73
C THR A 41 5.78 -6.37 -0.43
N ALA A 42 5.03 -5.35 -0.85
CA ALA A 42 3.59 -5.35 -0.61
C ALA A 42 2.92 -6.54 -1.33
N ALA A 43 1.95 -7.17 -0.67
CA ALA A 43 1.24 -8.33 -1.22
C ALA A 43 0.35 -8.00 -2.47
N ALA A 44 0.30 -6.74 -2.89
CA ALA A 44 -0.83 -5.85 -2.70
C ALA A 44 -2.20 -6.33 -3.23
N TRP A 45 -3.18 -6.27 -2.33
CA TRP A 45 -4.63 -6.32 -2.56
C TRP A 45 -5.20 -4.98 -2.12
N TRP A 46 -6.10 -4.39 -2.90
CA TRP A 46 -6.79 -3.18 -2.49
C TRP A 46 -7.72 -3.51 -1.33
N TYR A 47 -7.41 -2.96 -0.16
CA TYR A 47 -8.25 -3.01 1.03
C TYR A 47 -7.80 -1.95 2.03
N PRO A 48 -8.70 -1.11 2.57
CA PRO A 48 -8.36 -0.10 3.58
C PRO A 48 -8.10 -0.70 4.97
N PHE A 49 -6.91 -1.30 5.15
CA PHE A 49 -6.51 -1.94 6.41
C PHE A 49 -5.87 -0.96 7.40
N LEU A 50 -6.49 -0.76 8.56
CA LEU A 50 -5.99 0.07 9.68
C LEU A 50 -5.51 1.47 9.25
N ALA A 51 -6.35 2.17 8.48
CA ALA A 51 -6.02 3.48 7.94
C ALA A 51 -6.94 4.57 8.51
N GLU A 52 -6.34 5.51 9.24
CA GLU A 52 -7.03 6.67 9.82
C GLU A 52 -6.50 7.98 9.20
N PRO A 53 -7.28 9.07 9.22
CA PRO A 53 -8.66 9.15 9.72
C PRO A 53 -9.67 8.55 8.73
N LEU A 54 -10.62 7.73 9.23
CA LEU A 54 -11.56 6.96 8.41
C LEU A 54 -12.25 7.76 7.30
N GLU A 55 -12.71 8.99 7.57
CA GLU A 55 -13.40 9.80 6.56
C GLU A 55 -12.52 10.08 5.34
N LYS A 56 -11.25 10.43 5.57
CA LYS A 56 -10.31 10.74 4.50
C LYS A 56 -9.82 9.46 3.82
N THR A 57 -9.51 8.42 4.60
CA THR A 57 -8.96 7.18 4.06
C THR A 57 -9.99 6.40 3.25
N ASN A 58 -11.28 6.44 3.62
CA ASN A 58 -12.36 5.91 2.78
C ASN A 58 -12.35 6.61 1.41
N ARG A 59 -12.40 7.94 1.37
CA ARG A 59 -12.36 8.70 0.11
C ARG A 59 -11.12 8.37 -0.73
N TRP A 60 -9.92 8.48 -0.15
CA TRP A 60 -8.68 8.22 -0.89
C TRP A 60 -8.61 6.78 -1.40
N SER A 61 -9.17 5.83 -0.65
CA SER A 61 -9.22 4.45 -1.08
C SER A 61 -10.15 4.24 -2.27
N SER A 62 -11.36 4.82 -2.25
CA SER A 62 -12.32 4.75 -3.36
C SER A 62 -11.74 5.41 -4.62
N GLU A 63 -11.13 6.59 -4.50
CA GLU A 63 -10.43 7.26 -5.61
C GLU A 63 -9.29 6.39 -6.18
N THR A 64 -8.56 5.69 -5.30
CA THR A 64 -7.50 4.77 -5.72
C THR A 64 -8.06 3.52 -6.40
N PHE A 65 -9.19 2.99 -5.94
CA PHE A 65 -9.86 1.85 -6.57
C PHE A 65 -10.22 2.17 -8.03
N ASP A 66 -10.86 3.32 -8.25
CA ASP A 66 -11.24 3.79 -9.57
C ASP A 66 -10.03 4.00 -10.49
N GLU A 67 -8.95 4.61 -9.98
CA GLU A 67 -7.73 4.81 -10.76
C GLU A 67 -7.08 3.47 -11.14
N LEU A 68 -7.05 2.48 -10.24
CA LEU A 68 -6.50 1.15 -10.55
C LEU A 68 -7.32 0.44 -11.64
N ILE A 69 -8.65 0.55 -11.60
CA ILE A 69 -9.53 0.04 -12.66
C ILE A 69 -9.28 0.77 -13.98
N ARG A 70 -9.16 2.10 -13.95
CA ARG A 70 -8.88 2.92 -15.14
C ARG A 70 -7.53 2.54 -15.76
N LEU A 71 -6.48 2.41 -14.95
CA LEU A 71 -5.16 1.98 -15.41
C LEU A 71 -5.19 0.59 -16.07
N MET A 72 -5.88 -0.36 -15.44
CA MET A 72 -6.06 -1.70 -15.98
C MET A 72 -6.83 -1.69 -17.31
N SER A 73 -7.98 -1.02 -17.36
CA SER A 73 -8.93 -1.12 -18.47
C SER A 73 -8.66 -0.17 -19.64
N GLU A 74 -8.13 1.02 -19.37
CA GLU A 74 -7.91 2.06 -20.38
C GLU A 74 -6.45 2.19 -20.80
N GLU A 75 -5.50 1.99 -19.87
CA GLU A 75 -4.05 2.09 -20.15
C GLU A 75 -3.36 0.74 -20.34
N GLY A 76 -4.08 -0.38 -20.17
CA GLY A 76 -3.54 -1.72 -20.38
C GLY A 76 -2.44 -2.09 -19.38
N VAL A 77 -2.53 -1.60 -18.14
CA VAL A 77 -1.56 -1.91 -17.08
C VAL A 77 -1.82 -3.32 -16.59
N ASP A 78 -1.28 -4.30 -17.32
CA ASP A 78 -1.64 -5.70 -17.16
C ASP A 78 -1.35 -6.24 -15.76
N CYS A 79 -0.35 -5.74 -15.03
CA CYS A 79 0.02 -6.22 -13.69
C CYS A 79 -1.02 -5.92 -12.60
N ILE A 80 -2.11 -5.23 -12.93
CA ILE A 80 -3.29 -5.03 -12.09
C ILE A 80 -4.38 -5.99 -12.58
N THR A 81 -4.97 -6.77 -11.68
CA THR A 81 -6.11 -7.64 -12.01
C THR A 81 -7.19 -7.58 -10.96
N MET A 82 -8.44 -7.79 -11.35
CA MET A 82 -9.54 -7.97 -10.40
C MET A 82 -9.58 -9.40 -9.89
N ARG A 83 -9.79 -9.58 -8.59
CA ARG A 83 -9.98 -10.88 -7.93
C ARG A 83 -11.11 -10.79 -6.92
N LEU A 84 -11.86 -11.88 -6.80
CA LEU A 84 -12.79 -12.06 -5.70
C LEU A 84 -12.01 -12.34 -4.41
N GLY A 85 -12.48 -11.77 -3.32
CA GLY A 85 -11.93 -11.92 -1.99
C GLY A 85 -13.04 -11.99 -0.96
N ARG A 86 -12.87 -12.87 0.02
CA ARG A 86 -13.81 -13.05 1.14
C ARG A 86 -13.11 -12.70 2.44
N GLU A 87 -13.68 -11.75 3.15
CA GLU A 87 -13.28 -11.45 4.51
C GLU A 87 -14.19 -12.15 5.49
N TYR A 88 -13.58 -12.79 6.48
CA TYR A 88 -14.24 -13.54 7.51
C TYR A 88 -14.07 -12.85 8.86
N LEU A 89 -15.16 -12.74 9.60
CA LEU A 89 -15.24 -12.01 10.86
C LEU A 89 -15.89 -12.91 11.91
N VAL A 90 -15.32 -12.87 13.11
CA VAL A 90 -15.80 -13.67 14.25
C VAL A 90 -17.08 -13.11 14.86
N GLU A 91 -17.39 -11.84 14.61
CA GLU A 91 -18.59 -11.15 15.05
C GLU A 91 -19.18 -10.31 13.90
N GLU A 92 -20.50 -10.15 13.91
CA GLU A 92 -21.21 -9.27 12.98
C GLU A 92 -20.90 -7.80 13.27
N CYS A 93 -20.71 -7.01 12.21
CA CYS A 93 -20.46 -5.58 12.32
C CYS A 93 -21.14 -4.80 11.19
N GLU A 94 -21.14 -3.47 11.31
CA GLU A 94 -21.55 -2.60 10.21
C GLU A 94 -20.59 -2.75 9.02
N SER A 95 -21.12 -2.58 7.81
CA SER A 95 -20.30 -2.59 6.61
C SER A 95 -19.34 -1.39 6.61
N PRO A 96 -18.10 -1.56 6.12
CA PRO A 96 -17.13 -0.47 6.07
C PRO A 96 -17.62 0.69 5.20
N GLY A 97 -17.31 1.94 5.54
CA GLY A 97 -17.83 3.11 4.80
C GLY A 97 -17.44 3.19 3.32
N TRP A 98 -16.39 2.49 2.89
CA TRP A 98 -15.98 2.38 1.48
C TRP A 98 -16.78 1.33 0.70
N SER A 99 -17.60 0.49 1.35
CA SER A 99 -18.34 -0.60 0.71
C SER A 99 -19.35 -0.11 -0.33
N ASP A 100 -19.91 1.07 -0.10
CA ASP A 100 -20.92 1.68 -0.96
C ASP A 100 -20.34 2.19 -2.29
N ASP A 101 -19.03 2.40 -2.34
CA ASP A 101 -18.32 2.97 -3.49
C ASP A 101 -17.76 1.90 -4.45
N ILE A 102 -17.77 0.61 -4.06
CA ILE A 102 -17.22 -0.46 -4.89
C ILE A 102 -18.31 -1.26 -5.62
N HIS A 103 -18.02 -1.69 -6.85
CA HIS A 103 -19.02 -2.34 -7.72
C HIS A 103 -19.55 -3.67 -7.20
N HIS A 104 -18.70 -4.47 -6.56
CA HIS A 104 -19.07 -5.78 -6.01
C HIS A 104 -18.78 -5.81 -4.52
N PHE A 105 -19.82 -5.60 -3.73
CA PHE A 105 -19.84 -5.83 -2.29
C PHE A 105 -21.10 -6.60 -1.92
N ARG A 106 -20.96 -7.68 -1.16
CA ARG A 106 -22.11 -8.40 -0.59
C ARG A 106 -21.74 -9.06 0.72
N ILE A 107 -22.71 -9.16 1.61
CA ILE A 107 -22.61 -10.03 2.78
C ILE A 107 -22.65 -11.49 2.31
N LEU A 108 -21.85 -12.34 2.96
CA LEU A 108 -21.78 -13.77 2.68
C LEU A 108 -23.02 -14.50 3.23
N ASP A 109 -23.45 -15.55 2.54
CA ASP A 109 -24.45 -16.48 3.09
C ASP A 109 -23.81 -17.36 4.17
N GLU A 110 -24.61 -17.87 5.13
CA GLU A 110 -24.12 -18.75 6.20
C GLU A 110 -23.29 -19.94 5.68
N SER A 111 -23.65 -20.48 4.52
CA SER A 111 -22.93 -21.61 3.89
C SER A 111 -21.56 -21.25 3.29
N GLU A 112 -21.27 -19.96 3.14
CA GLU A 112 -20.00 -19.46 2.61
C GLU A 112 -19.01 -19.03 3.70
N ILE A 113 -19.48 -18.93 4.95
CA ILE A 113 -18.68 -18.57 6.13
C ILE A 113 -17.75 -19.74 6.49
N ALA A 114 -16.47 -19.43 6.67
CA ALA A 114 -15.47 -20.41 7.08
C ALA A 114 -15.67 -20.85 8.55
N ASP A 115 -15.26 -22.07 8.87
CA ASP A 115 -15.31 -22.59 10.24
C ASP A 115 -14.56 -21.67 11.22
N GLY A 116 -15.20 -21.36 12.35
CA GLY A 116 -14.65 -20.45 13.37
C GLY A 116 -15.05 -18.98 13.19
N TYR A 117 -15.72 -18.64 12.10
CA TYR A 117 -16.26 -17.30 11.82
C TYR A 117 -17.79 -17.31 11.88
N SER A 118 -18.39 -16.13 12.04
CA SER A 118 -19.85 -15.96 12.11
C SER A 118 -20.40 -14.96 11.11
N PHE A 119 -19.54 -14.15 10.51
CA PHE A 119 -19.91 -13.10 9.57
C PHE A 119 -18.82 -12.89 8.51
N GLY A 120 -19.13 -12.14 7.47
CA GLY A 120 -18.17 -11.82 6.43
C GLY A 120 -18.80 -11.22 5.20
N TRP A 121 -17.95 -10.72 4.30
CA TRP A 121 -18.37 -10.16 3.02
C TRP A 121 -17.44 -10.61 1.89
N GLU A 122 -17.97 -10.59 0.68
CA GLU A 122 -17.22 -10.79 -0.54
C GLU A 122 -17.08 -9.46 -1.29
N ILE A 123 -15.87 -9.18 -1.74
CA ILE A 123 -15.57 -8.05 -2.63
C ILE A 123 -14.81 -8.52 -3.86
N GLU A 124 -14.94 -7.79 -4.96
CA GLU A 124 -14.05 -7.92 -6.11
C GLU A 124 -13.13 -6.70 -6.13
N ALA A 125 -11.82 -6.91 -5.94
CA ALA A 125 -10.87 -5.81 -5.78
C ALA A 125 -9.58 -5.99 -6.62
N PRO A 126 -8.88 -4.88 -6.91
CA PRO A 126 -7.56 -4.93 -7.53
C PRO A 126 -6.53 -5.71 -6.72
N VAL A 127 -5.83 -6.62 -7.39
CA VAL A 127 -4.60 -7.29 -6.97
C VAL A 127 -3.47 -6.83 -7.87
N ILE A 128 -2.31 -6.52 -7.29
CA ILE A 128 -1.19 -5.93 -8.01
C ILE A 128 0.08 -6.77 -7.86
N GLU A 129 0.69 -7.11 -8.99
CA GLU A 129 2.02 -7.72 -9.07
C GLU A 129 3.09 -6.64 -8.89
N MET A 130 3.45 -6.34 -7.64
CA MET A 130 4.29 -5.18 -7.29
C MET A 130 5.65 -5.15 -7.99
N HIS A 131 6.24 -6.31 -8.25
CA HIS A 131 7.51 -6.44 -8.99
C HIS A 131 7.42 -5.97 -10.45
N LEU A 132 6.22 -5.86 -11.02
CA LEU A 132 5.96 -5.26 -12.33
C LEU A 132 5.44 -3.82 -12.20
N TYR A 133 4.60 -3.57 -11.19
CA TYR A 133 3.95 -2.28 -11.00
C TYR A 133 4.91 -1.16 -10.60
N MET A 134 5.86 -1.44 -9.71
CA MET A 134 6.84 -0.44 -9.26
C MET A 134 7.76 0.03 -10.41
N PRO A 135 8.34 -0.87 -11.24
CA PRO A 135 9.02 -0.47 -12.47
C PRO A 135 8.12 0.29 -13.45
N TRP A 136 6.85 -0.11 -13.59
CA TRP A 136 5.90 0.58 -14.45
C TRP A 136 5.65 2.02 -13.99
N LEU A 137 5.41 2.25 -12.69
CA LEU A 137 5.24 3.58 -12.10
C LEU A 137 6.47 4.46 -12.35
N LYS A 138 7.67 3.91 -12.12
CA LYS A 138 8.93 4.62 -12.41
C LYS A 138 9.02 5.01 -13.89
N SER A 139 8.77 4.06 -14.79
CA SER A 139 8.80 4.33 -16.24
C SER A 139 7.74 5.34 -16.66
N ARG A 140 6.55 5.34 -16.03
CA ARG A 140 5.48 6.29 -16.29
C ARG A 140 5.88 7.71 -15.88
N PHE A 141 6.46 7.84 -14.69
CA PHE A 141 6.98 9.10 -14.16
C PHE A 141 8.06 9.70 -15.07
N GLU A 142 9.07 8.92 -15.43
CA GLU A 142 10.14 9.35 -16.35
C GLU A 142 9.60 9.68 -17.74
N GLY A 143 8.65 8.89 -18.26
CA GLY A 143 8.00 9.11 -19.55
C GLY A 143 7.15 10.38 -19.62
N LEU A 144 6.69 10.90 -18.48
CA LEU A 144 6.02 12.20 -18.36
C LEU A 144 7.01 13.37 -18.21
N GLY A 145 8.32 13.11 -18.23
CA GLY A 145 9.38 14.12 -18.09
C GLY A 145 9.89 14.31 -16.66
N GLY A 146 9.48 13.46 -15.72
CA GLY A 146 10.00 13.45 -14.36
C GLY A 146 11.49 13.05 -14.31
N THR A 147 12.24 13.65 -13.40
CA THR A 147 13.65 13.30 -13.15
C THR A 147 13.79 12.58 -11.82
N ILE A 148 14.72 11.62 -11.72
CA ILE A 148 15.04 10.93 -10.46
C ILE A 148 16.52 11.20 -10.11
N GLU A 149 16.76 11.70 -8.91
CA GLU A 149 18.07 11.89 -8.31
C GLU A 149 18.30 10.83 -7.21
N ILE A 150 19.35 10.02 -7.35
CA ILE A 150 19.71 9.02 -6.34
C ILE A 150 20.67 9.67 -5.34
N ARG A 151 20.15 10.03 -4.16
CA ARG A 151 20.94 10.53 -3.02
C ARG A 151 20.11 10.50 -1.75
N GLU A 152 20.80 10.45 -0.63
CA GLU A 152 20.20 10.64 0.69
C GLU A 152 19.84 12.13 0.92
N VAL A 153 18.77 12.36 1.66
CA VAL A 153 18.35 13.69 2.11
C VAL A 153 18.46 13.72 3.63
N GLY A 154 19.43 14.47 4.16
CA GLY A 154 19.64 14.62 5.60
C GLY A 154 18.73 15.66 6.26
N SER A 155 18.30 16.67 5.50
CA SER A 155 17.35 17.70 5.95
C SER A 155 16.51 18.20 4.78
N ILE A 156 15.25 18.55 5.06
CA ILE A 156 14.37 19.20 4.09
C ILE A 156 14.86 20.62 3.76
N GLU A 157 15.56 21.28 4.69
CA GLU A 157 16.12 22.62 4.48
C GLU A 157 17.22 22.65 3.41
N ASP A 158 17.90 21.52 3.18
CA ASP A 158 18.98 21.38 2.18
C ASP A 158 18.45 21.27 0.74
N ILE A 159 17.14 21.14 0.55
CA ILE A 159 16.52 21.15 -0.77
C ILE A 159 16.48 22.60 -1.27
N GLU A 160 16.77 22.90 -2.54
CA GLU A 160 16.81 24.29 -3.01
C GLU A 160 15.39 24.85 -3.26
N GLU A 161 14.50 24.00 -3.74
CA GLU A 161 13.15 24.36 -4.18
C GLU A 161 12.27 24.84 -3.03
N ALA A 162 11.34 25.73 -3.36
CA ALA A 162 10.38 26.29 -2.42
C ALA A 162 9.24 25.32 -2.08
N ILE A 163 9.03 24.29 -2.90
CA ILE A 163 7.96 23.30 -2.73
C ILE A 163 8.56 21.90 -2.64
N VAL A 164 8.29 21.23 -1.52
CA VAL A 164 8.75 19.87 -1.24
C VAL A 164 7.55 19.00 -0.88
N VAL A 165 7.48 17.80 -1.43
CA VAL A 165 6.54 16.76 -1.00
C VAL A 165 7.32 15.63 -0.35
N ASN A 166 7.06 15.37 0.93
CA ASN A 166 7.74 14.33 1.70
C ASN A 166 6.95 13.01 1.66
N CYS A 167 7.44 12.06 0.86
CA CYS A 167 6.89 10.70 0.71
C CYS A 167 7.85 9.62 1.28
N THR A 168 8.61 9.94 2.33
CA THR A 168 9.70 9.08 2.84
C THR A 168 9.25 7.83 3.62
N GLY A 169 7.95 7.64 3.84
CA GLY A 169 7.44 6.47 4.55
C GLY A 169 8.04 6.36 5.96
N ILE A 170 8.78 5.28 6.22
CA ILE A 170 9.41 5.05 7.53
C ILE A 170 10.54 6.06 7.81
N GLY A 171 11.19 6.58 6.76
CA GLY A 171 12.26 7.57 6.87
C GLY A 171 11.81 8.91 7.46
N ALA A 172 10.50 9.19 7.47
CA ALA A 172 9.96 10.39 8.10
C ALA A 172 10.23 10.45 9.61
N ARG A 173 10.42 9.28 10.26
CA ARG A 173 10.84 9.20 11.66
C ARG A 173 12.13 9.97 11.92
N GLU A 174 13.12 9.80 11.04
CA GLU A 174 14.43 10.45 11.17
C GLU A 174 14.43 11.84 10.51
N LEU A 175 13.93 11.94 9.27
CA LEU A 175 13.98 13.18 8.49
C LEU A 175 13.12 14.30 9.09
N CYS A 176 11.99 13.96 9.71
CA CYS A 176 11.06 14.94 10.29
C CYS A 176 10.99 14.87 11.82
N GLY A 177 11.76 13.97 12.46
CA GLY A 177 11.63 13.71 13.89
C GLY A 177 10.24 13.22 14.31
N ASP A 178 9.48 12.59 13.41
CA ASP A 178 8.14 12.08 13.72
C ASP A 178 8.23 10.72 14.43
N ASP A 179 8.40 10.76 15.75
CA ASP A 179 8.46 9.57 16.60
C ASP A 179 7.17 8.73 16.60
N SER A 180 6.05 9.26 16.08
CA SER A 180 4.80 8.51 15.96
C SER A 180 4.82 7.51 14.79
N VAL A 181 5.79 7.63 13.89
CA VAL A 181 6.08 6.65 12.84
C VAL A 181 6.86 5.49 13.45
N ILE A 182 6.25 4.30 13.44
CA ILE A 182 6.82 3.05 13.95
C ILE A 182 6.81 1.98 12.86
N PRO A 183 7.80 1.08 12.82
CA PRO A 183 7.75 -0.04 11.90
C PRO A 183 6.71 -1.06 12.38
N VAL A 184 5.95 -1.60 11.44
CA VAL A 184 5.21 -2.85 11.65
C VAL A 184 5.74 -3.87 10.67
N ARG A 185 6.65 -4.71 11.16
CA ARG A 185 7.28 -5.78 10.38
C ARG A 185 6.22 -6.77 9.92
N GLY A 186 6.27 -7.11 8.64
CA GLY A 186 5.42 -8.10 8.01
C GLY A 186 6.24 -9.08 7.19
N GLN A 187 6.08 -10.36 7.48
CA GLN A 187 6.56 -11.46 6.67
C GLN A 187 5.42 -12.03 5.82
N ILE A 188 5.75 -12.44 4.60
CA ILE A 188 4.84 -13.05 3.63
C ILE A 188 5.52 -14.23 2.93
N ILE A 189 4.72 -15.16 2.41
CA ILE A 189 5.17 -16.34 1.68
C ILE A 189 4.56 -16.30 0.27
N TYR A 190 5.34 -16.66 -0.74
CA TYR A 190 4.89 -16.78 -2.12
C TYR A 190 4.70 -18.25 -2.48
N ILE A 191 3.55 -18.62 -3.03
CA ILE A 191 3.21 -20.01 -3.42
C ILE A 191 2.66 -20.08 -4.84
N GLU A 192 3.12 -21.04 -5.65
CA GLU A 192 2.62 -21.32 -7.01
C GLU A 192 1.35 -22.18 -7.01
N GLN A 193 0.32 -21.68 -6.31
CA GLN A 193 -0.97 -22.34 -6.20
C GLN A 193 -2.08 -21.29 -6.18
N ASP A 194 -3.10 -21.48 -7.01
CA ASP A 194 -4.26 -20.59 -7.05
C ASP A 194 -5.37 -21.09 -6.11
N PRO A 195 -5.76 -20.31 -5.09
CA PRO A 195 -6.86 -20.62 -4.17
C PRO A 195 -8.26 -20.35 -4.77
N GLY A 196 -8.34 -19.85 -6.02
CA GLY A 196 -9.56 -19.48 -6.75
C GLY A 196 -10.10 -18.10 -6.37
N PHE A 197 -10.12 -17.79 -5.07
CA PHE A 197 -10.48 -16.49 -4.52
C PHE A 197 -9.62 -16.21 -3.28
N GLY A 198 -9.45 -14.94 -2.95
CA GLY A 198 -8.71 -14.54 -1.77
C GLY A 198 -9.51 -14.77 -0.48
N ARG A 199 -8.84 -15.20 0.57
CA ARG A 199 -9.42 -15.40 1.91
C ARG A 199 -8.73 -14.47 2.88
N PHE A 200 -9.48 -13.77 3.71
CA PHE A 200 -8.96 -12.72 4.58
C PHE A 200 -9.55 -12.81 5.98
N ASP A 201 -8.70 -12.58 6.98
CA ASP A 201 -9.03 -12.25 8.35
C ASP A 201 -8.12 -11.09 8.72
N GLN A 202 -8.64 -9.86 8.63
CA GLN A 202 -7.84 -8.65 8.74
C GLN A 202 -7.94 -8.00 10.12
N GLN A 203 -8.05 -8.79 11.20
CA GLN A 203 -7.82 -8.23 12.54
C GLN A 203 -6.32 -8.22 12.86
N PRO A 204 -5.79 -7.21 13.57
CA PRO A 204 -4.36 -7.12 13.88
C PRO A 204 -3.78 -8.40 14.52
N GLU A 205 -4.55 -9.04 15.41
CA GLU A 205 -4.14 -10.21 16.18
C GLU A 205 -4.18 -11.51 15.36
N THR A 206 -5.11 -11.60 14.41
CA THR A 206 -5.37 -12.81 13.61
C THR A 206 -4.87 -12.70 12.17
N LEU A 207 -4.35 -11.54 11.76
CA LEU A 207 -4.02 -11.13 10.38
C LEU A 207 -3.63 -12.30 9.47
N THR A 208 -4.57 -12.77 8.65
CA THR A 208 -4.36 -13.87 7.72
C THR A 208 -4.93 -13.48 6.36
N TYR A 209 -4.18 -13.74 5.30
CA TYR A 209 -4.66 -13.53 3.94
C TYR A 209 -4.03 -14.50 2.96
N THR A 210 -4.82 -14.84 1.94
CA THR A 210 -4.38 -15.50 0.71
C THR A 210 -4.77 -14.57 -0.44
N ILE A 211 -3.77 -13.99 -1.12
CA ILE A 211 -4.01 -13.01 -2.19
C ILE A 211 -3.63 -13.67 -3.53
N PRO A 212 -4.60 -14.03 -4.37
CA PRO A 212 -4.37 -14.77 -5.62
C PRO A 212 -3.90 -13.84 -6.75
N ARG A 213 -2.63 -13.41 -6.71
CA ARG A 213 -2.03 -12.73 -7.87
C ARG A 213 -1.88 -13.74 -9.02
N ARG A 214 -1.65 -13.23 -10.24
CA ARG A 214 -1.49 -14.09 -11.42
C ARG A 214 -0.19 -14.88 -11.41
N ASP A 215 0.89 -14.29 -10.91
CA ASP A 215 2.20 -14.93 -10.83
C ASP A 215 2.25 -15.97 -9.72
N VAL A 216 1.81 -15.60 -8.52
CA VAL A 216 1.81 -16.42 -7.31
C VAL A 216 0.66 -16.01 -6.39
N THR A 217 0.28 -16.89 -5.47
CA THR A 217 -0.51 -16.47 -4.31
C THR A 217 0.41 -15.95 -3.23
N VAL A 218 0.08 -14.78 -2.67
CA VAL A 218 0.76 -14.25 -1.49
C VAL A 218 0.01 -14.69 -0.24
N LEU A 219 0.71 -15.40 0.63
CA LEU A 219 0.24 -15.78 1.94
C LEU A 219 0.79 -14.80 2.96
N GLY A 220 -0.06 -14.30 3.84
CA GLY A 220 0.41 -13.55 4.97
C GLY A 220 -0.58 -13.56 6.13
N GLY A 221 -0.30 -12.85 7.20
CA GLY A 221 1.01 -12.28 7.46
C GLY A 221 1.28 -12.11 8.94
N THR A 222 2.41 -11.47 9.23
CA THR A 222 2.72 -10.93 10.55
C THR A 222 2.52 -9.41 10.58
N ALA A 223 2.28 -8.89 11.79
CA ALA A 223 2.19 -7.46 12.10
C ALA A 223 2.92 -7.17 13.42
N GLN A 224 4.24 -7.23 13.40
CA GLN A 224 5.09 -7.09 14.59
C GLN A 224 5.49 -5.61 14.79
N LYS A 225 4.82 -4.94 15.73
CA LYS A 225 5.05 -3.52 16.05
C LYS A 225 6.43 -3.30 16.68
N GLY A 226 7.16 -2.29 16.18
CA GLY A 226 8.47 -1.88 16.71
C GLY A 226 9.64 -2.78 16.31
N ASP A 227 9.38 -3.82 15.52
CA ASP A 227 10.41 -4.72 15.00
C ASP A 227 11.01 -4.14 13.71
N TRP A 228 12.34 -4.04 13.68
CA TRP A 228 13.11 -3.45 12.58
C TRP A 228 13.85 -4.48 11.73
N GLU A 229 13.76 -5.77 12.07
CA GLU A 229 14.51 -6.81 11.35
C GLU A 229 13.90 -7.11 9.99
N LEU A 230 14.74 -7.17 8.96
CA LEU A 230 14.34 -7.51 7.58
C LEU A 230 14.62 -8.97 7.21
N GLU A 231 15.27 -9.73 8.08
CA GLU A 231 15.54 -11.15 7.85
C GLU A 231 14.28 -11.98 8.11
N ALA A 232 14.05 -12.99 7.27
CA ALA A 232 12.95 -13.93 7.47
C ALA A 232 13.20 -14.81 8.71
N ARG A 233 12.11 -15.14 9.43
CA ARG A 233 12.14 -16.05 10.57
C ARG A 233 11.33 -17.31 10.27
N ASP A 234 11.92 -18.47 10.52
CA ASP A 234 11.24 -19.76 10.32
C ASP A 234 9.97 -19.88 11.18
N GLU A 235 10.01 -19.33 12.39
CA GLU A 235 8.86 -19.28 13.31
C GLU A 235 7.69 -18.48 12.72
N ASP A 236 7.97 -17.35 12.06
CA ASP A 236 6.96 -16.54 11.38
C ASP A 236 6.42 -17.25 10.14
N THR A 237 7.27 -17.99 9.41
CA THR A 237 6.86 -18.81 8.26
C THR A 237 5.87 -19.88 8.70
N GLU A 238 6.21 -20.66 9.73
CA GLU A 238 5.32 -21.70 10.26
C GLU A 238 4.04 -21.12 10.85
N TYR A 239 4.12 -19.95 11.49
CA TYR A 239 2.94 -19.23 11.99
C TYR A 239 1.98 -18.82 10.86
N ILE A 240 2.50 -18.26 9.76
CA ILE A 240 1.69 -17.90 8.59
C ILE A 240 1.06 -19.15 7.97
N LEU A 241 1.84 -20.20 7.75
CA LEU A 241 1.35 -21.45 7.14
C LEU A 241 0.21 -22.07 7.96
N GLY A 242 0.36 -22.17 9.29
CA GLY A 242 -0.67 -22.74 10.15
C GLY A 242 -2.01 -22.00 10.07
N LYS A 243 -1.98 -20.66 9.98
CA LYS A 243 -3.20 -19.86 9.82
C LYS A 243 -3.80 -19.98 8.41
N CYS A 244 -2.96 -19.92 7.38
CA CYS A 244 -3.41 -20.07 6.00
C CYS A 244 -4.01 -21.47 5.74
N GLU A 245 -3.44 -22.53 6.30
CA GLU A 245 -3.98 -23.90 6.20
C GLU A 245 -5.32 -24.07 6.93
N ALA A 246 -5.57 -23.30 8.00
CA ALA A 246 -6.86 -23.30 8.68
C ALA A 246 -7.98 -22.70 7.79
N LEU A 247 -7.67 -21.67 7.00
CA LEU A 247 -8.61 -21.04 6.06
C LEU A 247 -8.64 -21.72 4.67
N TRP A 248 -7.54 -22.35 4.29
CA TRP A 248 -7.34 -23.00 2.99
C TRP A 248 -6.65 -24.37 3.16
N PRO A 249 -7.41 -25.41 3.55
CA PRO A 249 -6.86 -26.73 3.85
C PRO A 249 -6.18 -27.43 2.66
N GLU A 250 -6.48 -27.02 1.42
CA GLU A 250 -5.85 -27.56 0.21
C GLU A 250 -4.47 -26.94 -0.11
N LEU A 251 -3.98 -26.02 0.72
CA LEU A 251 -2.66 -25.41 0.58
C LEU A 251 -1.55 -26.48 0.54
N ASP A 252 -0.71 -26.42 -0.50
CA ASP A 252 0.40 -27.36 -0.71
C ASP A 252 1.74 -26.68 -0.45
N ARG A 253 2.31 -26.92 0.74
CA ARG A 253 3.61 -26.35 1.14
C ARG A 253 4.75 -26.64 0.15
N ASN A 254 4.67 -27.68 -0.69
CA ASN A 254 5.71 -27.98 -1.67
C ASN A 254 5.77 -26.96 -2.83
N LYS A 255 4.76 -26.10 -2.95
CA LYS A 255 4.68 -25.05 -3.98
C LYS A 255 5.21 -23.70 -3.52
N ILE A 256 5.79 -23.62 -2.32
CA ILE A 256 6.39 -22.39 -1.81
C ILE A 256 7.61 -22.05 -2.67
N VAL A 257 7.65 -20.81 -3.18
CA VAL A 257 8.72 -20.31 -4.07
C VAL A 257 9.51 -19.17 -3.47
N GLY A 258 9.08 -18.59 -2.34
CA GLY A 258 9.85 -17.56 -1.66
C GLY A 258 9.19 -17.00 -0.41
N VAL A 259 9.96 -16.15 0.29
CA VAL A 259 9.53 -15.42 1.48
C VAL A 259 9.97 -13.96 1.32
N GLY A 260 9.14 -13.02 1.75
CA GLY A 260 9.44 -11.60 1.76
C GLY A 260 9.22 -10.99 3.14
N VAL A 261 9.99 -9.96 3.49
CA VAL A 261 9.86 -9.22 4.75
C VAL A 261 9.90 -7.72 4.47
N GLY A 262 8.96 -6.96 5.01
CA GLY A 262 8.90 -5.52 4.85
C GLY A 262 8.51 -4.80 6.14
N LEU A 263 8.94 -3.54 6.27
CA LEU A 263 8.61 -2.68 7.41
C LEU A 263 7.54 -1.66 7.01
N ARG A 264 6.29 -1.94 7.37
CA ARG A 264 5.18 -1.02 7.10
C ARG A 264 5.40 0.28 7.89
N PRO A 265 5.33 1.46 7.26
CA PRO A 265 5.52 2.74 7.93
C PRO A 265 4.23 3.14 8.67
N SER A 266 3.95 2.49 9.78
CA SER A 266 2.72 2.70 10.54
C SER A 266 2.77 3.98 11.34
N ARG A 267 1.67 4.73 11.29
CA ARG A 267 1.37 5.88 12.12
C ARG A 267 -0.09 5.74 12.56
N TYR A 268 -0.50 6.41 13.64
CA TYR A 268 -1.91 6.36 14.06
C TYR A 268 -2.83 6.88 12.95
N GLU A 269 -2.50 8.04 12.38
CA GLU A 269 -3.17 8.62 11.21
C GLU A 269 -2.16 8.81 10.07
N VAL A 270 -2.61 8.68 8.83
CA VAL A 270 -1.83 9.11 7.66
C VAL A 270 -1.56 10.61 7.78
N ARG A 271 -0.28 11.00 7.67
CA ARG A 271 0.08 12.42 7.69
C ARG A 271 0.06 12.94 6.25
N LEU A 272 -1.08 13.54 5.90
CA LEU A 272 -1.29 14.27 4.64
C LEU A 272 -1.75 15.70 4.93
N GLU A 273 -0.78 16.61 5.02
CA GLU A 273 -0.95 18.01 5.42
C GLU A 273 0.22 18.87 4.94
N SER A 274 0.05 20.20 4.95
CA SER A 274 1.11 21.15 4.64
C SER A 274 1.72 21.78 5.90
N GLU A 275 3.01 22.07 5.83
CA GLU A 275 3.82 22.74 6.86
C GLU A 275 4.81 23.71 6.19
N GLU A 276 5.19 24.79 6.90
CA GLU A 276 6.27 25.66 6.45
C GLU A 276 7.57 25.32 7.19
N ILE A 277 8.61 24.88 6.46
CA ILE A 277 9.90 24.49 7.04
C ILE A 277 11.00 25.26 6.32
N GLY A 278 11.78 26.06 7.05
CA GLY A 278 12.89 26.83 6.45
C GLY A 278 12.46 27.79 5.33
N GLY A 279 11.23 28.32 5.39
CA GLY A 279 10.66 29.17 4.34
C GLY A 279 10.18 28.42 3.09
N LYS A 280 10.03 27.09 3.17
CA LYS A 280 9.53 26.21 2.10
C LYS A 280 8.15 25.70 2.45
N LEU A 281 7.30 25.56 1.44
CA LEU A 281 6.08 24.78 1.55
C LEU A 281 6.43 23.29 1.50
N VAL A 282 6.14 22.57 2.57
CA VAL A 282 6.32 21.12 2.65
C VAL A 282 4.94 20.48 2.75
N ILE A 283 4.66 19.52 1.87
CA ILE A 283 3.48 18.66 2.00
C ILE A 283 3.95 17.28 2.44
N HIS A 284 3.49 16.83 3.59
CA HIS A 284 3.75 15.47 4.07
C HIS A 284 2.78 14.50 3.41
N ASN A 285 3.25 13.32 3.01
CA ASN A 285 2.44 12.23 2.49
C ASN A 285 3.06 10.88 2.90
N TYR A 286 2.94 10.54 4.18
CA TYR A 286 3.50 9.31 4.77
C TYR A 286 2.66 8.76 5.93
N GLY A 287 3.08 7.63 6.51
CA GLY A 287 2.38 7.00 7.63
C GLY A 287 1.28 6.04 7.20
N HIS A 288 1.32 5.55 5.96
CA HIS A 288 0.28 4.71 5.36
C HIS A 288 0.15 3.30 5.94
N GLY A 289 1.06 2.86 6.81
CA GLY A 289 1.03 1.52 7.39
C GLY A 289 0.93 0.43 6.30
N GLY A 290 -0.07 -0.44 6.42
CA GLY A 290 -0.36 -1.50 5.45
C GLY A 290 -1.17 -1.06 4.23
N ALA A 291 -1.66 0.19 4.20
CA ALA A 291 -2.58 0.71 3.19
C ALA A 291 -1.90 1.57 2.11
N GLY A 292 -0.57 1.53 1.99
CA GLY A 292 0.19 2.39 1.07
C GLY A 292 -0.25 2.31 -0.39
N VAL A 293 -0.54 1.10 -0.89
CA VAL A 293 -1.08 0.91 -2.26
C VAL A 293 -2.54 1.29 -2.32
N THR A 294 -3.34 0.91 -1.31
CA THR A 294 -4.77 1.22 -1.23
C THR A 294 -5.07 2.72 -1.26
N LEU A 295 -4.17 3.56 -0.75
CA LEU A 295 -4.37 5.00 -0.65
C LEU A 295 -3.56 5.81 -1.66
N SER A 296 -2.74 5.15 -2.50
CA SER A 296 -1.64 5.83 -3.21
C SER A 296 -2.09 6.93 -4.17
N TRP A 297 -3.18 6.70 -4.90
CA TRP A 297 -3.64 7.63 -5.95
C TRP A 297 -4.53 8.73 -5.36
N GLY A 298 -5.44 8.40 -4.44
CA GLY A 298 -6.25 9.40 -3.73
C GLY A 298 -5.41 10.35 -2.88
N CYS A 299 -4.38 9.84 -2.19
CA CYS A 299 -3.43 10.72 -1.50
C CYS A 299 -2.64 11.59 -2.50
N ALA A 300 -2.25 11.06 -3.65
CA ALA A 300 -1.55 11.83 -4.69
C ALA A 300 -2.43 12.96 -5.27
N ASP A 301 -3.72 12.69 -5.47
CA ASP A 301 -4.70 13.68 -5.94
C ASP A 301 -4.92 14.79 -4.90
N GLU A 302 -4.96 14.44 -3.61
CA GLU A 302 -5.02 15.40 -2.52
C GLU A 302 -3.77 16.31 -2.47
N VAL A 303 -2.55 15.77 -2.68
CA VAL A 303 -1.33 16.58 -2.79
C VAL A 303 -1.44 17.61 -3.91
N VAL A 304 -1.94 17.20 -5.09
CA VAL A 304 -2.16 18.13 -6.20
C VAL A 304 -3.15 19.22 -5.80
N SER A 305 -4.30 18.84 -5.20
CA SER A 305 -5.32 19.78 -4.73
C SER A 305 -4.77 20.84 -3.76
N MET A 306 -3.94 20.40 -2.80
CA MET A 306 -3.27 21.28 -1.84
C MET A 306 -2.34 22.29 -2.52
N LEU A 307 -1.54 21.86 -3.51
CA LEU A 307 -0.65 22.77 -4.25
C LEU A 307 -1.39 23.70 -5.20
N THR A 308 -2.43 23.23 -5.87
CA THR A 308 -3.23 24.08 -6.77
C THR A 308 -4.01 25.14 -6.01
N SER A 309 -4.36 24.89 -4.75
CA SER A 309 -5.01 25.89 -3.88
C SER A 309 -4.03 26.94 -3.35
N TRP A 310 -2.73 26.68 -3.45
CA TRP A 310 -1.66 27.55 -2.98
C TRP A 310 -1.11 28.47 -4.09
N CYS A 311 -1.27 28.08 -5.35
CA CYS A 311 -0.86 28.82 -6.55
C CYS A 311 -1.92 29.85 -6.99
#